data_AF-A0A0R1MBI8-F1
#
_entry.id   AF-A0A0R1MBI8-F1
#
_cell.length_a   1.000
_cell.length_b   1.000
_cell.length_c   1.000
_cell.angle_alpha   90.00
_cell.angle_beta   90.00
_cell.angle_gamma   90.00
#
_symmetry.space_group_name_H-M   'P 1'
#
loop_
_entity.id
_entity.type
_entity.pdbx_description
1 polymer ?
#
loop_
_entity_poly.entity_id
_entity_poly.type
_entity_poly.pdbx_seq_one_letter_code
_entity_poly.pdbx_strand_id
1 'polypeptide(L)'
;MLNLAFGYNGTQCLLGQTTGTGGTFTGMGNSKKGTKTKAPNTKKLTNSNKQNKAGGKTPGMTKGTGKTGNNAGGGNSIFNVGTAGVTRLFQTALGQQISWYLPLALVGLIIAYLAAYDTKKKWWQLNRRQEQLIYWAGWLVPVAGFFSVASFFHPYYTIMLAPPIAVLAAVGISSFIESLNTVPSKKNYWLRGIMGVGIITNGILQAFFVWEYSVIAGIVVAVISVIMSIFIIFNYSKVKLFTAVGLLGLLWLPAFWSLTPTISAESAAIPTSGPSLLSGNGQSAGSIGDSSANTKLISYLKKHNGSKVKYLFATTDSNTAAPYIIKTKKAVMTIGGYNGTDNAITLKQFKKLVKKGEIKYFYISSHTNNNAIVRWVKKHGKKISASTYGGNSSSTTPSGMSKKGSRGPQQSAKGGPGGKKNMAKFQGKKPKKMGKMGKMVKNKKNKKSNTAGKMSGGMGQQQSSVLYELD
;
A
#
# COMPACT_ATOMS: atom_id res chain seq x y z
N MET A 1 -1.97 25.58 16.46
CA MET A 1 -3.24 25.23 15.79
C MET A 1 -3.24 25.57 14.31
N LEU A 2 -3.10 26.83 13.88
CA LEU A 2 -3.11 27.18 12.44
C LEU A 2 -2.00 26.51 11.62
N ASN A 3 -0.77 26.39 12.12
CA ASN A 3 0.29 25.66 11.40
C ASN A 3 0.02 24.14 11.34
N LEU A 4 -0.75 23.60 12.28
CA LEU A 4 -1.17 22.20 12.25
C LEU A 4 -2.27 22.01 11.19
N ALA A 5 -3.26 22.91 11.15
CA ALA A 5 -4.39 22.85 10.22
C ALA A 5 -4.03 23.21 8.77
N PHE A 6 -3.25 24.29 8.56
CA PHE A 6 -2.91 24.79 7.23
C PHE A 6 -1.50 24.39 6.77
N GLY A 7 -0.57 24.13 7.68
CA GLY A 7 0.77 23.64 7.38
C GLY A 7 0.79 22.13 7.24
N TYR A 8 1.10 21.43 8.33
CA TYR A 8 1.35 19.99 8.35
C TYR A 8 0.17 19.15 7.83
N ASN A 9 -1.06 19.42 8.30
CA ASN A 9 -2.26 18.68 7.85
C ASN A 9 -2.92 19.25 6.59
N GLY A 10 -2.50 20.43 6.11
CA GLY A 10 -3.17 21.15 5.02
C GLY A 10 -2.31 21.18 3.75
N THR A 11 -1.59 22.28 3.55
CA THR A 11 -0.82 22.55 2.33
C THR A 11 0.30 21.54 2.09
N GLN A 12 0.91 20.97 3.14
CA GLN A 12 1.97 19.97 3.01
C GLN A 12 1.46 18.62 2.52
N CYS A 13 0.21 18.25 2.85
CA CYS A 13 -0.43 17.06 2.28
C CYS A 13 -0.76 17.23 0.79
N LEU A 14 -1.09 18.46 0.38
CA LEU A 14 -1.36 18.80 -1.02
C LEU A 14 -0.08 18.85 -1.86
N LEU A 15 0.97 19.51 -1.37
CA LEU A 15 2.21 19.80 -2.12
C LEU A 15 3.32 18.74 -1.94
N GLY A 16 3.14 17.79 -1.03
CA GLY A 16 4.18 16.87 -0.58
C GLY A 16 5.06 17.50 0.51
N GLN A 17 5.48 16.69 1.49
CA GLN A 17 6.32 17.14 2.60
C GLN A 17 7.70 17.59 2.07
N THR A 18 7.96 18.90 2.10
CA THR A 18 9.25 19.50 1.69
C THR A 18 10.00 20.18 2.84
N THR A 19 9.45 20.22 4.05
CA THR A 19 10.13 20.78 5.23
C THR A 19 10.44 19.70 6.26
N GLY A 20 11.73 19.61 6.60
CA GLY A 20 12.34 18.52 7.35
C GLY A 20 11.81 18.33 8.78
N THR A 21 11.20 17.16 8.96
CA THR A 21 11.21 16.29 10.17
C THR A 21 10.73 14.89 9.78
N GLY A 22 10.25 14.68 8.55
CA GLY A 22 10.14 13.37 7.91
C GLY A 22 11.50 12.93 7.34
N GLY A 23 11.91 11.71 7.64
CA GLY A 23 13.07 11.07 7.02
C GLY A 23 12.98 11.18 5.50
N THR A 24 14.12 11.51 4.88
CA THR A 24 14.32 11.56 3.45
C THR A 24 13.77 10.32 2.75
N PHE A 25 12.69 10.47 1.99
CA PHE A 25 12.34 9.56 0.90
C PHE A 25 12.81 10.22 -0.40
N THR A 26 14.01 9.84 -0.86
CA THR A 26 14.50 10.22 -2.18
C THR A 26 13.72 9.47 -3.25
N GLY A 27 12.77 10.16 -3.86
CA GLY A 27 12.09 9.73 -5.07
C GLY A 27 11.02 10.73 -5.44
N MET A 28 11.15 11.33 -6.63
CA MET A 28 10.15 12.18 -7.29
C MET A 28 10.21 13.70 -6.98
N GLY A 29 11.31 14.34 -7.38
CA GLY A 29 11.33 15.79 -7.65
C GLY A 29 11.42 16.04 -9.15
N ASN A 30 10.31 16.38 -9.81
CA ASN A 30 10.33 16.85 -11.20
C ASN A 30 9.98 18.35 -11.19
N SER A 31 10.98 19.21 -11.03
CA SER A 31 10.82 20.66 -11.21
C SER A 31 11.40 21.09 -12.54
N LYS A 32 10.52 21.38 -13.49
CA LYS A 32 10.79 22.30 -14.61
C LYS A 32 9.87 23.50 -14.44
N LYS A 33 10.45 24.66 -14.13
CA LYS A 33 10.19 25.90 -14.85
C LYS A 33 11.20 26.95 -14.41
N GLY A 34 11.93 27.47 -15.39
CA GLY A 34 12.78 28.63 -15.22
C GLY A 34 11.95 29.90 -15.19
N THR A 35 12.43 30.86 -14.43
CA THR A 35 12.14 32.27 -14.62
C THR A 35 13.39 33.05 -14.29
N LYS A 36 13.82 33.83 -15.27
CA LYS A 36 14.93 34.78 -15.21
C LYS A 36 14.57 35.85 -14.17
N THR A 37 15.47 36.13 -13.24
CA THR A 37 15.41 37.35 -12.43
C THR A 37 16.71 38.10 -12.59
N LYS A 38 16.59 39.34 -13.11
CA LYS A 38 17.66 40.30 -13.33
C LYS A 38 18.33 40.67 -12.01
N ALA A 39 19.66 40.72 -12.02
CA ALA A 39 20.46 41.34 -10.98
C ALA A 39 20.40 42.88 -11.09
N PRO A 40 20.69 43.60 -9.99
CA PRO A 40 21.44 44.84 -10.06
C PRO A 40 22.82 44.67 -9.42
N ASN A 41 23.81 45.20 -10.13
CA ASN A 41 25.19 45.43 -9.71
C ASN A 41 25.28 46.29 -8.45
N THR A 42 26.17 45.94 -7.52
CA THR A 42 27.09 46.92 -6.89
C THR A 42 28.30 46.25 -6.23
N LYS A 43 29.48 46.73 -6.68
CA LYS A 43 30.76 46.92 -5.97
C LYS A 43 31.47 45.74 -5.29
N LYS A 44 32.36 45.15 -6.10
CA LYS A 44 33.78 44.82 -5.86
C LYS A 44 34.37 45.28 -4.51
N LEU A 45 34.80 44.32 -3.69
CA LEU A 45 35.95 44.47 -2.79
C LEU A 45 36.73 43.15 -2.80
N THR A 46 37.96 43.29 -3.25
CA THR A 46 39.02 42.29 -3.34
C THR A 46 39.54 41.95 -1.95
N ASN A 47 39.63 40.67 -1.59
CA ASN A 47 40.89 40.18 -1.07
C ASN A 47 41.05 38.67 -1.19
N SER A 48 42.29 38.31 -1.49
CA SER A 48 42.79 37.04 -1.95
C SER A 48 43.11 36.14 -0.76
N ASN A 49 42.72 34.86 -0.82
CA ASN A 49 43.64 33.82 -0.35
C ASN A 49 43.41 32.51 -1.11
N LYS A 50 44.45 32.10 -1.83
CA LYS A 50 44.56 30.83 -2.56
C LYS A 50 44.92 29.73 -1.55
N GLN A 51 44.22 28.59 -1.57
CA GLN A 51 44.89 27.30 -1.41
C GLN A 51 44.03 26.12 -1.93
N ASN A 52 44.61 25.48 -2.95
CA ASN A 52 44.57 24.07 -3.33
C ASN A 52 43.24 23.39 -3.74
N LYS A 53 43.07 23.31 -5.06
CA LYS A 53 42.26 22.33 -5.78
C LYS A 53 43.01 21.00 -5.93
N ALA A 54 42.36 19.91 -5.51
CA ALA A 54 42.41 18.59 -6.15
C ALA A 54 40.94 18.15 -6.23
N GLY A 55 40.30 17.86 -7.36
CA GLY A 55 40.79 17.14 -8.53
C GLY A 55 40.24 15.71 -8.54
N GLY A 56 38.92 15.52 -8.34
CA GLY A 56 38.28 14.20 -8.28
C GLY A 56 37.04 14.12 -9.17
N LYS A 57 37.14 13.33 -10.24
CA LYS A 57 36.13 13.08 -11.29
C LYS A 57 34.85 12.46 -10.73
N THR A 58 33.70 13.06 -11.03
CA THR A 58 32.37 12.43 -10.96
C THR A 58 32.10 11.61 -12.23
N PRO A 59 31.83 10.29 -12.15
CA PRO A 59 31.27 9.54 -13.28
C PRO A 59 29.80 9.89 -13.46
N GLY A 60 29.44 10.44 -14.62
CA GLY A 60 28.08 10.77 -15.00
C GLY A 60 27.19 9.54 -15.10
N MET A 61 26.00 9.61 -14.51
CA MET A 61 24.99 8.56 -14.63
C MET A 61 24.10 8.86 -15.83
N THR A 62 24.20 7.97 -16.81
CA THR A 62 23.45 7.98 -18.07
C THR A 62 21.93 7.95 -17.80
N LYS A 63 21.24 8.87 -18.44
CA LYS A 63 19.79 9.08 -18.38
C LYS A 63 19.09 7.98 -19.18
N GLY A 64 18.75 6.87 -18.52
CA GLY A 64 17.93 5.81 -19.09
C GLY A 64 16.44 6.13 -19.00
N THR A 65 15.84 6.49 -20.13
CA THR A 65 14.40 6.51 -20.35
C THR A 65 13.83 5.10 -20.18
N GLY A 66 13.13 4.86 -19.07
CA GLY A 66 12.50 3.58 -18.72
C GLY A 66 10.98 3.67 -18.79
N LYS A 67 10.42 2.93 -19.73
CA LYS A 67 9.00 2.68 -20.03
C LYS A 67 8.10 2.51 -18.80
N THR A 68 6.88 3.02 -18.94
CA THR A 68 5.65 2.59 -18.27
C THR A 68 5.58 1.07 -18.17
N GLY A 69 5.87 0.55 -16.97
CA GLY A 69 5.71 -0.85 -16.62
C GLY A 69 4.36 -1.06 -15.95
N ASN A 70 3.55 -1.94 -16.54
CA ASN A 70 2.44 -2.63 -15.88
C ASN A 70 2.91 -3.17 -14.52
N ASN A 71 2.42 -2.59 -13.42
CA ASN A 71 2.36 -3.28 -12.14
C ASN A 71 0.94 -3.82 -12.00
N ALA A 72 0.73 -4.98 -12.60
CA ALA A 72 -0.23 -5.95 -12.10
C ALA A 72 0.35 -6.54 -10.80
N GLY A 73 -0.44 -6.51 -9.72
CA GLY A 73 -0.15 -7.21 -8.46
C GLY A 73 0.66 -6.39 -7.46
N GLY A 74 -0.02 -5.92 -6.41
CA GLY A 74 0.65 -5.30 -5.26
C GLY A 74 -0.27 -4.49 -4.34
N GLY A 75 -1.47 -4.98 -4.05
CA GLY A 75 -2.22 -4.50 -2.89
C GLY A 75 -1.44 -4.86 -1.65
N ASN A 76 -0.76 -3.88 -1.03
CA ASN A 76 -0.24 -3.82 0.35
C ASN A 76 0.96 -2.87 0.47
N SER A 77 0.95 -1.71 -0.20
CA SER A 77 1.90 -0.64 0.13
C SER A 77 1.21 0.41 0.99
N ILE A 78 1.85 0.80 2.10
CA ILE A 78 1.41 1.83 3.07
C ILE A 78 1.00 3.14 2.37
N PHE A 79 1.51 3.39 1.16
CA PHE A 79 1.27 4.57 0.34
C PHE A 79 0.60 4.27 -1.00
N ASN A 80 -0.11 3.14 -1.14
CA ASN A 80 -0.83 2.84 -2.36
C ASN A 80 -2.10 3.70 -2.48
N VAL A 81 -1.93 4.97 -2.83
CA VAL A 81 -3.02 5.93 -3.03
C VAL A 81 -3.38 6.11 -4.51
N GLY A 82 -2.73 5.39 -5.43
CA GLY A 82 -2.94 5.54 -6.87
C GLY A 82 -2.45 6.88 -7.45
N THR A 83 -2.62 7.04 -8.75
CA THR A 83 -2.19 8.20 -9.53
C THR A 83 -3.17 9.36 -9.35
N ALA A 84 -2.69 10.54 -8.96
CA ALA A 84 -3.50 11.73 -8.80
C ALA A 84 -4.28 12.08 -10.09
N GLY A 85 -5.55 12.45 -9.93
CA GLY A 85 -6.47 12.73 -11.01
C GLY A 85 -7.93 12.54 -10.60
N VAL A 86 -8.85 13.03 -11.43
CA VAL A 86 -10.30 12.96 -11.18
C VAL A 86 -10.80 11.51 -11.02
N THR A 87 -10.13 10.56 -11.67
CA THR A 87 -10.49 9.14 -11.61
C THR A 87 -9.79 8.37 -10.49
N ARG A 88 -8.99 9.02 -9.65
CA ARG A 88 -8.17 8.36 -8.62
C ARG A 88 -8.98 7.49 -7.67
N LEU A 89 -10.15 7.99 -7.25
CA LEU A 89 -11.06 7.23 -6.38
C LEU A 89 -11.60 5.95 -7.04
N PHE A 90 -11.57 5.81 -8.36
CA PHE A 90 -12.01 4.62 -9.07
C PHE A 90 -10.88 3.64 -9.39
N GLN A 91 -9.62 4.04 -9.22
CA GLN A 91 -8.47 3.15 -9.41
C GLN A 91 -8.47 2.05 -8.36
N THR A 92 -7.92 0.87 -8.66
CA THR A 92 -7.90 -0.28 -7.74
C THR A 92 -7.27 0.04 -6.38
N ALA A 93 -6.30 0.96 -6.34
CA ALA A 93 -5.63 1.41 -5.12
C ALA A 93 -6.57 1.98 -4.04
N LEU A 94 -7.58 2.78 -4.43
CA LEU A 94 -8.54 3.41 -3.50
C LEU A 94 -9.97 2.93 -3.69
N GLY A 95 -10.35 2.56 -4.90
CA GLY A 95 -11.72 2.23 -5.27
C GLY A 95 -12.27 1.05 -4.47
N GLN A 96 -11.45 0.00 -4.30
CA GLN A 96 -11.82 -1.16 -3.48
C GLN A 96 -11.98 -0.83 -1.98
N GLN A 97 -11.50 0.34 -1.52
CA GLN A 97 -11.61 0.76 -0.13
C GLN A 97 -12.86 1.63 0.14
N ILE A 98 -13.35 2.40 -0.85
CA ILE A 98 -14.42 3.38 -0.60
C ILE A 98 -15.47 3.54 -1.72
N SER A 99 -15.13 3.26 -2.97
CA SER A 99 -15.92 3.73 -4.12
C SER A 99 -17.07 2.79 -4.54
N TRP A 100 -17.32 1.71 -3.80
CA TRP A 100 -18.33 0.67 -4.09
C TRP A 100 -19.73 1.17 -4.44
N TYR A 101 -20.11 2.34 -3.92
CA TYR A 101 -21.41 2.99 -4.12
C TYR A 101 -21.29 4.44 -4.62
N LEU A 102 -20.09 4.89 -4.97
CA LEU A 102 -19.88 6.26 -5.42
C LEU A 102 -20.67 6.57 -6.71
N PRO A 103 -20.70 5.71 -7.76
CA PRO A 103 -21.55 5.94 -8.93
C PRO A 103 -23.03 6.07 -8.55
N LEU A 104 -23.52 5.19 -7.68
CA LEU A 104 -24.92 5.21 -7.26
C LEU A 104 -25.25 6.46 -6.42
N ALA A 105 -24.32 6.96 -5.62
CA ALA A 105 -24.50 8.21 -4.88
C ALA A 105 -24.59 9.43 -5.81
N LEU A 106 -23.76 9.48 -6.86
CA LEU A 106 -23.81 10.56 -7.87
C LEU A 106 -25.11 10.53 -8.66
N VAL A 107 -25.57 9.34 -9.06
CA VAL A 107 -26.87 9.17 -9.71
C VAL A 107 -28.01 9.49 -8.74
N GLY A 108 -27.89 9.08 -7.48
CA GLY A 108 -28.88 9.34 -6.45
C GLY A 108 -29.08 10.82 -6.16
N LEU A 109 -28.00 11.61 -6.17
CA LEU A 109 -28.07 13.07 -6.13
C LEU A 109 -28.94 13.63 -7.27
N ILE A 110 -28.70 13.16 -8.50
CA ILE A 110 -29.45 13.62 -9.70
C ILE A 110 -30.92 13.24 -9.58
N ILE A 111 -31.22 11.99 -9.25
CA ILE A 111 -32.60 11.49 -9.09
C ILE A 111 -33.32 12.29 -8.02
N ALA A 112 -32.73 12.44 -6.83
CA ALA A 112 -33.38 13.13 -5.72
C ALA A 112 -33.61 14.61 -6.04
N TYR A 113 -32.67 15.26 -6.74
CA TYR A 113 -32.84 16.64 -7.18
C TYR A 113 -33.97 16.78 -8.22
N LEU A 114 -34.03 15.90 -9.22
CA LEU A 114 -35.05 15.92 -10.27
C LEU A 114 -36.43 15.53 -9.74
N ALA A 115 -36.51 14.57 -8.81
CA ALA A 115 -37.77 14.18 -8.17
C ALA A 115 -38.36 15.30 -7.31
N ALA A 116 -37.50 16.15 -6.74
CA ALA A 116 -37.88 17.33 -5.98
C ALA A 116 -38.04 18.60 -6.84
N TYR A 117 -37.87 18.50 -8.17
CA TYR A 117 -37.86 19.65 -9.07
C TYR A 117 -39.29 20.15 -9.32
N ASP A 118 -39.54 21.41 -8.94
CA ASP A 118 -40.81 22.09 -9.17
C ASP A 118 -40.65 23.06 -10.35
N THR A 119 -41.32 22.77 -11.47
CA THR A 119 -41.27 23.60 -12.68
C THR A 119 -41.80 25.02 -12.49
N LYS A 120 -42.56 25.27 -11.41
CA LYS A 120 -43.10 26.60 -11.10
C LYS A 120 -42.12 27.46 -10.29
N LYS A 121 -41.06 26.87 -9.73
CA LYS A 121 -40.05 27.58 -8.94
C LYS A 121 -38.80 27.85 -9.78
N LYS A 122 -38.14 28.98 -9.50
CA LYS A 122 -36.86 29.30 -10.15
C LYS A 122 -35.77 28.38 -9.62
N TRP A 123 -34.76 28.07 -10.44
CA TRP A 123 -33.71 27.10 -10.09
C TRP A 123 -32.89 27.47 -8.84
N TRP A 124 -32.88 28.73 -8.42
CA TRP A 124 -32.23 29.20 -7.19
C TRP A 124 -33.11 29.11 -5.93
N GLN A 125 -34.41 28.81 -6.06
CA GLN A 125 -35.33 28.66 -4.93
C GLN A 125 -35.36 27.20 -4.48
N LEU A 126 -34.33 26.81 -3.73
CA LEU A 126 -34.18 25.47 -3.20
C LEU A 126 -35.28 25.16 -2.18
N ASN A 127 -35.87 23.97 -2.27
CA ASN A 127 -36.73 23.45 -1.20
C ASN A 127 -35.89 22.74 -0.12
N ARG A 128 -36.52 22.42 1.02
CA ARG A 128 -35.82 21.78 2.15
C ARG A 128 -35.11 20.47 1.79
N ARG A 129 -35.68 19.67 0.87
CA ARG A 129 -35.04 18.43 0.39
C ARG A 129 -33.79 18.75 -0.44
N GLN A 130 -33.85 19.75 -1.32
CA GLN A 130 -32.73 20.19 -2.14
C GLN A 130 -31.61 20.83 -1.30
N GLU A 131 -31.95 21.62 -0.27
CA GLU A 131 -30.96 22.14 0.70
C GLU A 131 -30.18 21.01 1.36
N GLN A 132 -30.86 19.96 1.81
CA GLN A 132 -30.22 18.79 2.41
C GLN A 132 -29.31 18.05 1.41
N LEU A 133 -29.74 17.90 0.15
CA LEU A 133 -28.91 17.30 -0.90
C LEU A 133 -27.63 18.11 -1.14
N ILE A 134 -27.72 19.44 -1.18
CA ILE A 134 -26.57 20.32 -1.36
C ILE A 134 -25.63 20.24 -0.16
N TYR A 135 -26.14 20.11 1.06
CA TYR A 135 -25.31 19.87 2.23
C TYR A 135 -24.48 18.58 2.09
N TRP A 136 -25.10 17.47 1.71
CA TRP A 136 -24.39 16.20 1.50
C TRP A 136 -23.43 16.23 0.32
N ALA A 137 -23.79 16.90 -0.78
CA ALA A 137 -22.90 17.13 -1.91
C ALA A 137 -21.72 18.04 -1.54
N GLY A 138 -21.96 19.06 -0.72
CA GLY A 138 -20.97 19.98 -0.18
C GLY A 138 -19.99 19.31 0.78
N TRP A 139 -20.34 18.16 1.36
CA TRP A 139 -19.38 17.26 2.01
C TRP A 139 -18.67 16.40 0.97
N LEU A 140 -19.42 15.65 0.13
CA LEU A 140 -18.86 14.65 -0.77
C LEU A 140 -17.82 15.25 -1.72
N VAL A 141 -18.17 16.34 -2.41
CA VAL A 141 -17.38 16.88 -3.53
C VAL A 141 -16.03 17.44 -3.07
N PRO A 142 -15.94 18.29 -2.02
CA PRO A 142 -14.64 18.79 -1.58
C PRO A 142 -13.74 17.68 -1.02
N VAL A 143 -14.29 16.73 -0.26
CA VAL A 143 -13.51 15.62 0.31
C VAL A 143 -13.03 14.68 -0.80
N ALA A 144 -13.88 14.36 -1.78
CA ALA A 144 -13.50 13.55 -2.94
C ALA A 144 -12.45 14.28 -3.81
N GLY A 145 -12.62 15.60 -3.97
CA GLY A 145 -11.67 16.47 -4.67
C GLY A 145 -10.30 16.46 -4.00
N PHE A 146 -10.25 16.60 -2.67
CA PHE A 146 -9.00 16.51 -1.89
C PHE A 146 -8.27 15.19 -2.15
N PHE A 147 -8.95 14.05 -1.99
CA PHE A 147 -8.30 12.75 -2.21
C PHE A 147 -7.89 12.51 -3.67
N SER A 148 -8.58 13.16 -4.62
CA SER A 148 -8.23 13.08 -6.04
C SER A 148 -6.90 13.77 -6.37
N VAL A 149 -6.50 14.79 -5.62
CA VAL A 149 -5.30 15.60 -5.91
C VAL A 149 -4.19 15.52 -4.86
N ALA A 150 -4.49 15.11 -3.63
CA ALA A 150 -3.54 15.14 -2.52
C ALA A 150 -2.30 14.28 -2.78
N SER A 151 -1.12 14.80 -2.46
CA SER A 151 0.15 14.10 -2.69
C SER A 151 0.40 13.01 -1.64
N PHE A 152 -0.10 13.19 -0.42
CA PHE A 152 0.15 12.26 0.69
C PHE A 152 -1.07 12.08 1.59
N PHE A 153 -1.49 10.83 1.79
CA PHE A 153 -2.46 10.40 2.78
C PHE A 153 -2.42 8.87 2.90
N HIS A 154 -3.11 8.31 3.90
CA HIS A 154 -3.31 6.87 4.00
C HIS A 154 -4.71 6.48 3.48
N PRO A 155 -4.86 5.34 2.78
CA PRO A 155 -6.14 4.94 2.19
C PRO A 155 -7.33 4.96 3.15
N TYR A 156 -7.14 4.60 4.42
CA TYR A 156 -8.22 4.57 5.41
C TYR A 156 -8.84 5.95 5.71
N TYR A 157 -8.16 7.07 5.41
CA TYR A 157 -8.77 8.40 5.54
C TYR A 157 -9.97 8.60 4.60
N THR A 158 -10.06 7.82 3.52
CA THR A 158 -11.20 7.87 2.60
C THR A 158 -12.52 7.47 3.24
N ILE A 159 -12.51 6.86 4.44
CA ILE A 159 -13.72 6.60 5.24
C ILE A 159 -14.56 7.87 5.47
N MET A 160 -13.96 9.06 5.40
CA MET A 160 -14.66 10.35 5.46
C MET A 160 -15.73 10.52 4.37
N LEU A 161 -15.63 9.77 3.26
CA LEU A 161 -16.62 9.77 2.17
C LEU A 161 -17.79 8.82 2.43
N ALA A 162 -17.70 7.90 3.39
CA ALA A 162 -18.71 6.87 3.59
C ALA A 162 -20.09 7.45 3.97
N PRO A 163 -20.22 8.39 4.93
CA PRO A 163 -21.53 8.98 5.26
C PRO A 163 -22.24 9.66 4.08
N PRO A 164 -21.61 10.60 3.34
CA PRO A 164 -22.31 11.24 2.22
C PRO A 164 -22.61 10.27 1.07
N ILE A 165 -21.75 9.27 0.79
CA ILE A 165 -22.05 8.24 -0.22
C ILE A 165 -23.31 7.46 0.19
N ALA A 166 -23.38 6.99 1.44
CA ALA A 166 -24.50 6.21 1.94
C ALA A 166 -25.81 7.00 1.88
N VAL A 167 -25.81 8.25 2.35
CA VAL A 167 -27.01 9.08 2.36
C VAL A 167 -27.47 9.42 0.95
N LEU A 168 -26.59 9.86 0.06
CA LEU A 168 -26.97 10.23 -1.31
C LEU A 168 -27.46 9.03 -2.12
N ALA A 169 -26.86 7.85 -1.95
CA ALA A 169 -27.36 6.62 -2.55
C ALA A 169 -28.77 6.28 -2.01
N ALA A 170 -28.96 6.28 -0.69
CA ALA A 170 -30.24 5.95 -0.07
C ALA A 170 -31.37 6.93 -0.45
N VAL A 171 -31.10 8.24 -0.38
CA VAL A 171 -32.06 9.29 -0.73
C VAL A 171 -32.39 9.25 -2.22
N GLY A 172 -31.42 8.94 -3.08
CA GLY A 172 -31.65 8.71 -4.50
C GLY A 172 -32.61 7.57 -4.78
N ILE A 173 -32.37 6.42 -4.14
CA ILE A 173 -33.23 5.23 -4.27
C ILE A 173 -34.64 5.52 -3.74
N SER A 174 -34.76 6.15 -2.57
CA SER A 174 -36.07 6.46 -1.98
C SER A 174 -36.85 7.46 -2.83
N SER A 175 -36.18 8.50 -3.35
CA SER A 175 -36.79 9.49 -4.23
C SER A 175 -37.24 8.87 -5.56
N PHE A 176 -36.46 7.92 -6.09
CA PHE A 176 -36.87 7.13 -7.25
C PHE A 176 -38.16 6.37 -6.95
N ILE A 177 -38.21 5.60 -5.85
CA ILE A 177 -39.39 4.80 -5.49
C ILE A 177 -40.62 5.66 -5.24
N GLU A 178 -40.47 6.82 -4.59
CA GLU A 178 -41.54 7.81 -4.38
C GLU A 178 -42.05 8.37 -5.72
N SER A 179 -41.13 8.67 -6.65
CA SER A 179 -41.47 9.17 -7.99
C SER A 179 -42.31 8.18 -8.79
N LEU A 180 -42.18 6.86 -8.51
CA LEU A 180 -42.96 5.84 -9.20
C LEU A 180 -44.47 5.94 -8.96
N ASN A 181 -44.90 6.49 -7.81
CA ASN A 181 -46.32 6.60 -7.47
C ASN A 181 -46.87 8.02 -7.72
N THR A 182 -45.99 9.02 -7.84
CA THR A 182 -46.37 10.44 -7.88
C THR A 182 -46.21 11.07 -9.27
N VAL A 183 -45.33 10.53 -10.11
CA VAL A 183 -45.04 11.07 -11.45
C VAL A 183 -45.76 10.23 -12.52
N PRO A 184 -46.44 10.86 -13.50
CA PRO A 184 -47.06 10.13 -14.61
C PRO A 184 -46.08 9.20 -15.32
N SER A 185 -46.54 8.00 -15.69
CA SER A 185 -45.71 6.91 -16.24
C SER A 185 -44.78 7.33 -17.39
N LYS A 186 -45.22 8.25 -18.27
CA LYS A 186 -44.40 8.79 -19.37
C LYS A 186 -43.17 9.60 -18.91
N LYS A 187 -43.29 10.41 -17.86
CA LYS A 187 -42.17 11.19 -17.29
C LYS A 187 -41.25 10.32 -16.44
N ASN A 188 -41.81 9.27 -15.83
CA ASN A 188 -41.08 8.31 -15.03
C ASN A 188 -40.07 7.48 -15.86
N TYR A 189 -40.29 7.30 -17.17
CA TYR A 189 -39.34 6.61 -18.05
C TYR A 189 -37.90 7.15 -17.93
N TRP A 190 -37.73 8.47 -17.85
CA TRP A 190 -36.41 9.11 -17.67
C TRP A 190 -35.78 8.78 -16.32
N LEU A 191 -36.55 8.79 -15.24
CA LEU A 191 -36.06 8.44 -13.90
C LEU A 191 -35.66 6.96 -13.81
N ARG A 192 -36.42 6.06 -14.47
CA ARG A 192 -36.02 4.65 -14.60
C ARG A 192 -34.74 4.49 -15.41
N GLY A 193 -34.58 5.27 -16.48
CA GLY A 193 -33.35 5.36 -17.26
C GLY A 193 -32.16 5.73 -16.39
N ILE A 194 -32.27 6.81 -15.63
CA ILE A 194 -31.23 7.29 -14.72
C ILE A 194 -30.92 6.24 -13.64
N MET A 195 -31.93 5.62 -13.03
CA MET A 195 -31.74 4.56 -12.05
C MET A 195 -31.06 3.31 -12.65
N GLY A 196 -31.47 2.93 -13.86
CA GLY A 196 -30.82 1.85 -14.62
C GLY A 196 -29.34 2.16 -14.90
N VAL A 197 -29.02 3.41 -15.25
CA VAL A 197 -27.62 3.88 -15.39
C VAL A 197 -26.87 3.80 -14.06
N GLY A 198 -27.51 4.14 -12.94
CA GLY A 198 -26.93 3.97 -11.61
C GLY A 198 -26.58 2.51 -11.29
N ILE A 199 -27.51 1.58 -11.52
CA ILE A 199 -27.30 0.15 -11.27
C ILE A 199 -26.19 -0.42 -12.16
N ILE A 200 -26.21 -0.13 -13.47
CA ILE A 200 -25.20 -0.68 -14.39
C ILE A 200 -23.81 -0.08 -14.14
N THR A 201 -23.69 1.22 -13.89
CA THR A 201 -22.38 1.86 -13.64
C THR A 201 -21.80 1.39 -12.30
N ASN A 202 -22.62 1.26 -11.26
CA ASN A 202 -22.18 0.72 -9.98
C ASN A 202 -21.77 -0.75 -10.12
N GLY A 203 -22.55 -1.54 -10.83
CA GLY A 203 -22.25 -2.95 -11.11
C GLY A 203 -20.99 -3.17 -11.94
N ILE A 204 -20.75 -2.36 -12.97
CA ILE A 204 -19.51 -2.41 -13.76
C ILE A 204 -18.31 -2.04 -12.90
N LEU A 205 -18.44 -1.06 -12.00
CA LEU A 205 -17.36 -0.71 -11.08
C LEU A 205 -17.04 -1.87 -10.12
N GLN A 206 -18.05 -2.52 -9.55
CA GLN A 206 -17.85 -3.69 -8.70
C GLN A 206 -17.27 -4.87 -9.49
N ALA A 207 -17.74 -5.09 -10.72
CA ALA A 207 -17.17 -6.08 -11.63
C ALA A 207 -15.68 -5.83 -11.89
N PHE A 208 -15.30 -4.57 -12.11
CA PHE A 208 -13.90 -4.16 -12.28
C PHE A 208 -13.05 -4.47 -11.03
N PHE A 209 -13.56 -4.25 -9.83
CA PHE A 209 -12.87 -4.62 -8.60
C PHE A 209 -12.70 -6.13 -8.42
N VAL A 210 -13.73 -6.90 -8.71
CA VAL A 210 -13.70 -8.37 -8.59
C VAL A 210 -12.84 -9.01 -9.68
N TRP A 211 -12.74 -8.38 -10.85
CA TRP A 211 -11.96 -8.87 -11.99
C TRP A 211 -10.50 -9.16 -11.64
N GLU A 212 -9.90 -8.40 -10.73
CA GLU A 212 -8.53 -8.61 -10.24
C GLU A 212 -8.35 -9.98 -9.55
N TYR A 213 -9.43 -10.53 -9.00
CA TYR A 213 -9.43 -11.79 -8.25
C TYR A 213 -10.07 -12.94 -9.04
N SER A 214 -11.16 -12.66 -9.77
CA SER A 214 -11.87 -13.65 -10.58
C SER A 214 -12.56 -12.99 -11.77
N VAL A 215 -12.05 -13.28 -12.97
CA VAL A 215 -12.62 -12.81 -14.25
C VAL A 215 -14.06 -13.27 -14.41
N ILE A 216 -14.37 -14.53 -14.07
CA ILE A 216 -15.71 -15.09 -14.20
C ILE A 216 -16.69 -14.35 -13.29
N ALA A 217 -16.32 -14.12 -12.03
CA ALA A 217 -17.19 -13.38 -11.10
C ALA A 217 -17.39 -11.93 -11.56
N GLY A 218 -16.34 -11.28 -12.07
CA GLY A 218 -16.45 -9.95 -12.69
C GLY A 218 -17.45 -9.93 -13.86
N ILE A 219 -17.37 -10.89 -14.78
CA ILE A 219 -18.31 -11.01 -15.92
C ILE A 219 -19.74 -11.23 -15.41
N VAL A 220 -19.95 -12.14 -14.45
CA VAL A 220 -21.28 -12.42 -13.88
C VAL A 220 -21.89 -11.16 -13.26
N VAL A 221 -21.13 -10.41 -12.46
CA VAL A 221 -21.59 -9.17 -11.83
C VAL A 221 -21.96 -8.13 -12.89
N ALA A 222 -21.13 -7.95 -13.92
CA ALA A 222 -21.42 -7.02 -15.01
C ALA A 222 -22.70 -7.42 -15.76
N VAL A 223 -22.85 -8.69 -16.13
CA VAL A 223 -24.02 -9.19 -16.87
C VAL A 223 -25.30 -9.05 -16.04
N ILE A 224 -25.28 -9.44 -14.76
CA ILE A 224 -26.44 -9.27 -13.86
C ILE A 224 -26.81 -7.80 -13.77
N SER A 225 -25.83 -6.90 -13.62
CA SER A 225 -26.10 -5.46 -13.50
C SER A 225 -26.71 -4.86 -14.77
N VAL A 226 -26.29 -5.33 -15.95
CA VAL A 226 -26.91 -4.98 -17.24
C VAL A 226 -28.35 -5.48 -17.31
N ILE A 227 -28.58 -6.76 -16.98
CA ILE A 227 -29.92 -7.37 -17.00
C ILE A 227 -30.88 -6.64 -16.06
N MET A 228 -30.44 -6.37 -14.83
CA MET A 228 -31.24 -5.63 -13.84
C MET A 228 -31.54 -4.20 -14.28
N SER A 229 -30.57 -3.53 -14.92
CA SER A 229 -30.77 -2.20 -15.52
C SER A 229 -31.84 -2.22 -16.61
N ILE A 230 -31.77 -3.18 -17.54
CA ILE A 230 -32.79 -3.38 -18.60
C ILE A 230 -34.18 -3.61 -17.97
N PHE A 231 -34.28 -4.48 -16.98
CA PHE A 231 -35.56 -4.74 -16.32
C PHE A 231 -36.12 -3.52 -15.58
N ILE A 232 -35.28 -2.71 -14.93
CA ILE A 232 -35.71 -1.44 -14.30
C ILE A 232 -36.22 -0.47 -15.37
N ILE A 233 -35.54 -0.38 -16.51
CA ILE A 233 -35.89 0.55 -17.59
C ILE A 233 -37.19 0.15 -18.29
N PHE A 234 -37.38 -1.13 -18.61
CA PHE A 234 -38.46 -1.57 -19.50
C PHE A 234 -39.65 -2.23 -18.78
N ASN A 235 -39.49 -2.75 -17.56
CA ASN A 235 -40.56 -3.47 -16.87
C ASN A 235 -41.15 -2.65 -15.71
N TYR A 236 -42.08 -1.77 -16.05
CA TYR A 236 -42.73 -0.88 -15.09
C TYR A 236 -43.42 -1.62 -13.93
N SER A 237 -44.17 -2.68 -14.24
CA SER A 237 -44.99 -3.40 -13.25
C SER A 237 -44.16 -4.02 -12.13
N LYS A 238 -42.89 -4.37 -12.39
CA LYS A 238 -41.99 -5.01 -11.42
C LYS A 238 -40.76 -4.15 -11.09
N VAL A 239 -40.77 -2.86 -11.42
CA VAL A 239 -39.60 -1.98 -11.26
C VAL A 239 -39.09 -1.93 -9.81
N LYS A 240 -39.98 -1.93 -8.81
CA LYS A 240 -39.62 -1.95 -7.38
C LYS A 240 -38.88 -3.24 -7.00
N LEU A 241 -39.37 -4.39 -7.50
CA LEU A 241 -38.74 -5.69 -7.30
C LEU A 241 -37.34 -5.73 -7.93
N PHE A 242 -37.21 -5.33 -9.19
CA PHE A 242 -35.91 -5.33 -9.87
C PHE A 242 -34.91 -4.36 -9.24
N THR A 243 -35.40 -3.20 -8.77
CA THR A 243 -34.57 -2.26 -8.01
C THR A 243 -34.08 -2.91 -6.71
N ALA A 244 -34.96 -3.53 -5.94
CA ALA A 244 -34.59 -4.22 -4.69
C ALA A 244 -33.59 -5.36 -4.92
N VAL A 245 -33.84 -6.23 -5.90
CA VAL A 245 -32.95 -7.35 -6.23
C VAL A 245 -31.59 -6.86 -6.72
N GLY A 246 -31.56 -5.81 -7.57
CA GLY A 246 -30.32 -5.22 -8.07
C GLY A 246 -29.48 -4.63 -6.93
N LEU A 247 -30.12 -3.92 -6.00
CA LEU A 247 -29.46 -3.36 -4.82
C LEU A 247 -28.92 -4.45 -3.88
N LEU A 248 -29.72 -5.49 -3.60
CA LEU A 248 -29.28 -6.62 -2.79
C LEU A 248 -28.09 -7.35 -3.42
N GLY A 249 -28.09 -7.54 -4.74
CA GLY A 249 -26.95 -8.11 -5.47
C GLY A 249 -25.68 -7.26 -5.31
N LEU A 250 -25.80 -5.94 -5.41
CA LEU A 250 -24.68 -5.01 -5.27
C LEU A 250 -24.15 -4.89 -3.82
N LEU A 251 -24.93 -5.30 -2.81
CA LEU A 251 -24.52 -5.24 -1.40
C LEU A 251 -23.55 -6.36 -1.00
N TRP A 252 -23.64 -7.52 -1.66
CA TRP A 252 -22.89 -8.71 -1.26
C TRP A 252 -21.37 -8.56 -1.34
N LEU A 253 -20.87 -7.95 -2.41
CA LEU A 253 -19.43 -7.76 -2.60
C LEU A 253 -18.81 -6.78 -1.59
N PRO A 254 -19.30 -5.53 -1.43
CA PRO A 254 -18.77 -4.63 -0.41
C PRO A 254 -18.95 -5.18 1.01
N ALA A 255 -20.04 -5.92 1.28
CA ALA A 255 -20.22 -6.62 2.56
C ALA A 255 -19.10 -7.66 2.77
N PHE A 256 -18.82 -8.50 1.78
CA PHE A 256 -17.72 -9.46 1.86
C PHE A 256 -16.36 -8.77 2.06
N TRP A 257 -16.06 -7.71 1.29
CA TRP A 257 -14.83 -6.93 1.46
C TRP A 257 -14.70 -6.38 2.88
N SER A 258 -15.78 -5.84 3.45
CA SER A 258 -15.77 -5.28 4.81
C SER A 258 -15.53 -6.32 5.90
N LEU A 259 -15.84 -7.60 5.64
CA LEU A 259 -15.60 -8.70 6.56
C LEU A 259 -14.17 -9.25 6.48
N THR A 260 -13.46 -9.02 5.37
CA THR A 260 -12.12 -9.59 5.17
C THR A 260 -11.11 -9.29 6.29
N PRO A 261 -11.03 -8.10 6.89
CA PRO A 261 -10.06 -7.84 7.97
C PRO A 261 -10.39 -8.63 9.24
N THR A 262 -11.68 -8.83 9.51
CA THR A 262 -12.16 -9.64 10.64
C THR A 262 -11.87 -11.11 10.42
N ILE A 263 -12.12 -11.63 9.20
CA ILE A 263 -11.89 -13.03 8.85
C ILE A 263 -10.40 -13.36 8.86
N SER A 264 -9.54 -12.44 8.38
CA SER A 264 -8.09 -12.62 8.37
C SER A 264 -7.43 -12.40 9.74
N ALA A 265 -8.20 -11.93 10.74
CA ALA A 265 -7.68 -11.47 12.03
C ALA A 265 -6.52 -10.46 11.85
N GLU A 266 -6.65 -9.54 10.89
CA GLU A 266 -5.59 -8.60 10.55
C GLU A 266 -5.33 -7.62 11.70
N SER A 267 -4.07 -7.52 12.12
CA SER A 267 -3.57 -6.49 13.03
C SER A 267 -2.47 -5.71 12.32
N ALA A 268 -2.87 -4.79 11.45
CA ALA A 268 -1.98 -3.98 10.63
C ALA A 268 -1.93 -2.52 11.09
N ALA A 269 -0.80 -1.85 10.80
CA ALA A 269 -0.66 -0.41 11.01
C ALA A 269 -1.61 0.40 10.13
N ILE A 270 -1.80 -0.09 8.90
CA ILE A 270 -2.63 0.50 7.87
C ILE A 270 -3.73 -0.52 7.57
N PRO A 271 -4.94 -0.32 8.13
CA PRO A 271 -6.03 -1.23 7.86
C PRO A 271 -6.41 -1.14 6.38
N THR A 272 -6.64 -2.30 5.77
CA THR A 272 -7.11 -2.42 4.39
C THR A 272 -8.25 -3.42 4.35
N SER A 273 -9.03 -3.41 3.27
CA SER A 273 -10.05 -4.41 3.01
C SER A 273 -9.79 -5.06 1.65
N GLY A 274 -9.92 -6.38 1.57
CA GLY A 274 -9.82 -7.10 0.32
C GLY A 274 -9.54 -8.60 0.48
N PRO A 275 -9.92 -9.42 -0.52
CA PRO A 275 -9.64 -10.86 -0.53
C PRO A 275 -8.14 -11.19 -0.45
N SER A 276 -7.25 -10.25 -0.80
CA SER A 276 -5.80 -10.40 -0.65
C SER A 276 -5.37 -10.72 0.79
N LEU A 277 -6.14 -10.28 1.79
CA LEU A 277 -5.92 -10.59 3.21
C LEU A 277 -6.13 -12.07 3.54
N LEU A 278 -6.93 -12.78 2.74
CA LEU A 278 -7.29 -14.19 2.96
C LEU A 278 -6.33 -15.16 2.27
N SER A 279 -5.63 -14.71 1.22
CA SER A 279 -4.51 -15.47 0.66
C SER A 279 -3.33 -15.36 1.62
N GLY A 280 -2.82 -16.47 2.18
CA GLY A 280 -1.78 -16.53 3.23
C GLY A 280 -0.43 -15.85 2.96
N ASN A 281 -0.31 -15.07 1.89
CA ASN A 281 0.71 -14.08 1.62
C ASN A 281 0.34 -12.67 2.17
N GLY A 282 -0.83 -12.53 2.80
CA GLY A 282 -1.37 -11.29 3.38
C GLY A 282 -0.72 -10.86 4.70
N GLN A 283 0.56 -11.16 4.91
CA GLN A 283 1.35 -10.40 5.88
C GLN A 283 1.43 -8.98 5.35
N SER A 284 0.52 -8.14 5.85
CA SER A 284 0.43 -6.71 5.57
C SER A 284 1.83 -6.12 5.67
N ALA A 285 2.37 -5.62 4.55
CA ALA A 285 3.68 -5.01 4.54
C ALA A 285 3.60 -3.76 5.43
N GLY A 286 4.10 -3.87 6.66
CA GLY A 286 3.94 -2.85 7.69
C GLY A 286 3.05 -3.23 8.88
N SER A 287 2.80 -4.52 9.15
CA SER A 287 2.25 -4.91 10.45
C SER A 287 3.12 -4.35 11.60
N ILE A 288 2.55 -3.42 12.38
CA ILE A 288 3.12 -3.02 13.66
C ILE A 288 3.00 -4.24 14.57
N GLY A 289 4.12 -4.91 14.84
CA GLY A 289 4.18 -5.99 15.83
C GLY A 289 4.45 -7.40 15.29
N ASP A 290 4.56 -7.60 13.97
CA ASP A 290 4.97 -8.92 13.41
C ASP A 290 6.46 -9.22 13.62
N SER A 291 7.22 -8.26 14.15
CA SER A 291 8.50 -8.54 14.79
C SER A 291 8.25 -9.29 16.10
N SER A 292 8.11 -10.62 16.00
CA SER A 292 7.95 -11.47 17.18
C SER A 292 9.00 -11.14 18.25
N ALA A 293 8.54 -10.81 19.47
CA ALA A 293 9.47 -10.49 20.55
C ALA A 293 10.34 -11.69 20.88
N ASN A 294 11.66 -11.47 20.93
CA ASN A 294 12.63 -12.52 21.23
C ASN A 294 12.43 -12.98 22.68
N THR A 295 11.87 -14.18 22.84
CA THR A 295 11.56 -14.78 24.15
C THR A 295 12.80 -14.98 25.00
N LYS A 296 13.92 -15.34 24.38
CA LYS A 296 15.16 -15.58 25.13
C LYS A 296 15.75 -14.27 25.64
N LEU A 297 15.69 -13.20 24.83
CA LEU A 297 16.02 -11.84 25.27
C LEU A 297 15.11 -11.40 26.43
N ILE A 298 13.81 -11.65 26.33
CA ILE A 298 12.86 -11.35 27.42
C ILE A 298 13.27 -12.08 28.71
N SER A 299 13.55 -13.37 28.65
CA SER A 299 13.95 -14.17 29.82
C SER A 299 15.24 -13.65 30.44
N TYR A 300 16.23 -13.32 29.61
CA TYR A 300 17.48 -12.70 30.06
C TYR A 300 17.22 -11.37 30.79
N LEU A 301 16.47 -10.46 30.17
CA LEU A 301 16.17 -9.15 30.75
C LEU A 301 15.34 -9.28 32.04
N LYS A 302 14.42 -10.24 32.14
CA LYS A 302 13.66 -10.50 33.37
C LYS A 302 14.55 -11.02 34.51
N LYS A 303 15.56 -11.84 34.20
CA LYS A 303 16.50 -12.40 35.19
C LYS A 303 17.55 -11.39 35.66
N HIS A 304 18.01 -10.52 34.77
CA HIS A 304 19.14 -9.63 35.03
C HIS A 304 18.77 -8.17 35.33
N ASN A 305 17.50 -7.78 35.19
CA ASN A 305 17.01 -6.51 35.71
C ASN A 305 16.80 -6.60 37.24
N GLY A 306 17.38 -5.64 37.97
CA GLY A 306 17.17 -5.51 39.40
C GLY A 306 15.82 -4.87 39.76
N SER A 307 15.47 -4.88 41.04
CA SER A 307 14.19 -4.34 41.56
C SER A 307 13.99 -2.84 41.34
N LYS A 308 15.08 -2.06 41.18
CA LYS A 308 15.04 -0.61 40.91
C LYS A 308 14.79 -0.27 39.43
N VAL A 309 14.87 -1.24 38.52
CA VAL A 309 14.73 -1.00 37.08
C VAL A 309 13.26 -0.81 36.72
N LYS A 310 12.93 0.35 36.14
CA LYS A 310 11.57 0.71 35.73
C LYS A 310 11.22 0.19 34.34
N TYR A 311 12.21 0.15 33.45
CA TYR A 311 12.03 -0.23 32.03
C TYR A 311 12.79 -1.51 31.72
N LEU A 312 12.12 -2.48 31.09
CA LEU A 312 12.72 -3.75 30.67
C LEU A 312 13.99 -3.53 29.83
N PHE A 313 13.93 -2.54 28.93
CA PHE A 313 15.06 -1.90 28.24
C PHE A 313 14.59 -0.55 27.66
N ALA A 314 15.53 0.24 27.16
CA ALA A 314 15.29 1.42 26.33
C ALA A 314 15.65 1.15 24.86
N THR A 315 14.91 1.72 23.92
CA THR A 315 15.15 1.66 22.47
C THR A 315 14.75 2.98 21.82
N THR A 316 15.07 3.17 20.54
CA THR A 316 14.74 4.40 19.82
C THR A 316 13.30 4.51 19.38
N ASP A 317 12.64 3.41 19.00
CA ASP A 317 11.36 3.47 18.29
C ASP A 317 10.27 2.55 18.88
N SER A 318 9.02 2.95 18.71
CA SER A 318 7.85 2.19 19.19
C SER A 318 7.67 0.84 18.52
N ASN A 319 8.08 0.69 17.26
CA ASN A 319 7.97 -0.57 16.52
C ASN A 319 8.83 -1.67 17.16
N THR A 320 10.04 -1.31 17.60
CA THR A 320 10.93 -2.21 18.34
C THR A 320 10.40 -2.52 19.74
N ALA A 321 9.78 -1.55 20.42
CA ALA A 321 9.31 -1.71 21.80
C ALA A 321 7.98 -2.50 21.92
N ALA A 322 7.03 -2.23 21.04
CA ALA A 322 5.65 -2.74 21.09
C ALA A 322 5.53 -4.25 21.33
N PRO A 323 6.20 -5.15 20.57
CA PRO A 323 6.02 -6.59 20.76
C PRO A 323 6.52 -7.06 22.14
N TYR A 324 7.53 -6.40 22.71
CA TYR A 324 8.01 -6.69 24.07
C TYR A 324 7.03 -6.20 25.13
N ILE A 325 6.45 -5.00 24.97
CA ILE A 325 5.42 -4.47 25.88
C ILE A 325 4.21 -5.41 25.89
N ILE A 326 3.68 -5.77 24.71
CA ILE A 326 2.49 -6.61 24.57
C ILE A 326 2.70 -7.97 25.23
N LYS A 327 3.84 -8.61 24.98
CA LYS A 327 4.16 -9.96 25.45
C LYS A 327 4.53 -10.02 26.93
N THR A 328 5.19 -8.99 27.46
CA THR A 328 5.69 -9.00 28.84
C THR A 328 4.82 -8.23 29.82
N LYS A 329 3.93 -7.35 29.32
CA LYS A 329 3.20 -6.35 30.10
C LYS A 329 4.11 -5.42 30.93
N LYS A 330 5.40 -5.33 30.59
CA LYS A 330 6.38 -4.45 31.24
C LYS A 330 6.63 -3.20 30.39
N ALA A 331 7.00 -2.11 31.05
CA ALA A 331 7.38 -0.88 30.37
C ALA A 331 8.68 -1.07 29.58
N VAL A 332 8.71 -0.56 28.35
CA VAL A 332 9.92 -0.42 27.52
C VAL A 332 9.99 1.05 27.13
N MET A 333 11.15 1.69 27.31
CA MET A 333 11.30 3.11 27.04
C MET A 333 11.60 3.35 25.56
N THR A 334 10.80 4.20 24.90
CA THR A 334 11.04 4.66 23.53
C THR A 334 11.54 6.09 23.56
N ILE A 335 12.83 6.30 23.24
CA ILE A 335 13.45 7.64 23.36
C ILE A 335 13.29 8.52 22.12
N GLY A 336 12.79 7.95 21.02
CA GLY A 336 12.68 8.62 19.72
C GLY A 336 11.31 8.54 19.05
N GLY A 337 10.24 8.28 19.81
CA GLY A 337 8.87 8.25 19.30
C GLY A 337 8.59 7.06 18.39
N TYR A 338 7.64 7.21 17.45
CA TYR A 338 7.19 6.11 16.59
C TYR A 338 8.29 5.59 15.65
N ASN A 339 9.07 6.50 15.04
CA ASN A 339 10.09 6.19 14.02
C ASN A 339 11.55 6.37 14.51
N GLY A 340 11.78 6.69 15.79
CA GLY A 340 13.12 6.92 16.32
C GLY A 340 13.74 8.27 15.94
N THR A 341 12.94 9.22 15.47
CA THR A 341 13.36 10.56 15.02
C THR A 341 13.11 11.67 16.04
N ASP A 342 12.23 11.42 17.01
CA ASP A 342 11.82 12.44 17.96
C ASP A 342 12.92 12.68 19.00
N ASN A 343 13.08 13.92 19.45
CA ASN A 343 13.99 14.23 20.56
C ASN A 343 13.20 14.25 21.87
N ALA A 344 12.59 13.13 22.24
CA ALA A 344 11.70 13.06 23.41
C ALA A 344 12.44 13.37 24.72
N ILE A 345 13.73 13.01 24.81
CA ILE A 345 14.60 13.32 25.94
C ILE A 345 16.00 13.74 25.48
N THR A 346 16.64 14.59 26.28
CA THR A 346 18.05 14.96 26.08
C THR A 346 18.99 13.86 26.58
N LEU A 347 20.24 13.86 26.07
CA LEU A 347 21.30 12.99 26.60
C LEU A 347 21.52 13.20 28.10
N LYS A 348 21.36 14.42 28.61
CA LYS A 348 21.50 14.73 30.04
C LYS A 348 20.41 14.04 30.87
N GLN A 349 19.16 14.09 30.40
CA GLN A 349 18.04 13.38 31.05
C GLN A 349 18.22 11.87 30.97
N PHE A 350 18.62 11.33 29.81
CA PHE A 350 18.89 9.90 29.66
C PHE A 350 19.97 9.42 30.65
N LYS A 351 21.11 10.11 30.73
CA LYS A 351 22.16 9.81 31.71
C LYS A 351 21.66 9.85 33.17
N LYS A 352 20.74 10.76 33.50
CA LYS A 352 20.15 10.84 34.84
C LYS A 352 19.31 9.60 35.15
N LEU A 353 18.56 9.07 34.17
CA LEU A 353 17.77 7.84 34.34
C LEU A 353 18.66 6.60 34.51
N VAL A 354 19.75 6.53 33.76
CA VAL A 354 20.77 5.47 33.90
C VAL A 354 21.40 5.52 35.29
N LYS A 355 21.88 6.69 35.73
CA LYS A 355 22.47 6.87 37.07
C LYS A 355 21.51 6.56 38.22
N LYS A 356 20.21 6.76 38.04
CA LYS A 356 19.19 6.40 39.02
C LYS A 356 18.91 4.88 39.07
N GLY A 357 19.43 4.11 38.11
CA GLY A 357 19.13 2.69 37.96
C GLY A 357 17.77 2.40 37.34
N GLU A 358 17.06 3.41 36.81
CA GLU A 358 15.74 3.24 36.20
C GLU A 358 15.83 2.55 34.82
N ILE A 359 16.99 2.65 34.16
CA ILE A 359 17.31 2.02 32.87
C ILE A 359 18.65 1.30 32.99
N LYS A 360 18.63 -0.02 32.80
CA LYS A 360 19.84 -0.86 32.81
C LYS A 360 20.27 -1.31 31.41
N TYR A 361 19.33 -1.52 30.50
CA TYR A 361 19.61 -2.04 29.17
C TYR A 361 19.14 -1.11 28.06
N PHE A 362 19.92 -1.02 26.99
CA PHE A 362 19.56 -0.35 25.76
C PHE A 362 19.63 -1.32 24.57
N TYR A 363 18.55 -1.44 23.81
CA TYR A 363 18.46 -2.29 22.64
C TYR A 363 18.48 -1.46 21.37
N ILE A 364 19.46 -1.72 20.51
CA ILE A 364 19.61 -1.09 19.20
C ILE A 364 19.10 -2.08 18.16
N SER A 365 18.02 -1.74 17.46
CA SER A 365 17.51 -2.49 16.32
C SER A 365 18.24 -2.12 15.03
N SER A 366 18.07 -2.92 13.98
CA SER A 366 18.67 -2.68 12.66
C SER A 366 18.25 -1.35 12.01
N HIS A 367 17.12 -0.77 12.41
CA HIS A 367 16.57 0.49 11.88
C HIS A 367 16.78 1.68 12.83
N THR A 368 17.63 1.53 13.85
CA THR A 368 17.88 2.58 14.85
C THR A 368 18.66 3.76 14.25
N ASN A 369 18.07 4.96 14.33
CA ASN A 369 18.73 6.21 13.94
C ASN A 369 19.89 6.56 14.87
N ASN A 370 20.99 7.05 14.29
CA ASN A 370 22.20 7.36 15.06
C ASN A 370 22.12 8.75 15.72
N ASN A 371 21.48 8.84 16.89
CA ASN A 371 21.38 10.08 17.67
C ASN A 371 22.46 10.19 18.77
N ALA A 372 22.46 11.29 19.52
CA ALA A 372 23.45 11.55 20.58
C ALA A 372 23.42 10.48 21.70
N ILE A 373 22.25 9.94 22.02
CA ILE A 373 22.09 8.88 23.01
C ILE A 373 22.65 7.56 22.48
N VAL A 374 22.30 7.18 21.24
CA VAL A 374 22.81 5.96 20.60
C VAL A 374 24.34 5.98 20.50
N ARG A 375 24.94 7.10 20.13
CA ARG A 375 26.42 7.25 20.12
C ARG A 375 27.01 7.09 21.51
N TRP A 376 26.38 7.67 22.53
CA TRP A 376 26.83 7.55 23.91
C TRP A 376 26.72 6.11 24.42
N VAL A 377 25.60 5.43 24.16
CA VAL A 377 25.39 4.01 24.49
C VAL A 377 26.44 3.13 23.83
N LYS A 378 26.73 3.32 22.54
CA LYS A 378 27.77 2.55 21.83
C LYS A 378 29.17 2.74 22.41
N LYS A 379 29.46 3.93 22.97
CA LYS A 379 30.78 4.28 23.53
C LYS A 379 30.94 3.81 24.97
N HIS A 380 29.88 3.86 25.78
CA HIS A 380 29.96 3.64 27.22
C HIS A 380 29.26 2.38 27.71
N GLY A 381 28.33 1.82 26.93
CA GLY A 381 27.63 0.60 27.30
C GLY A 381 28.44 -0.65 27.00
N LYS A 382 28.32 -1.66 27.86
CA LYS A 382 28.90 -2.99 27.64
C LYS A 382 28.03 -3.78 26.67
N LYS A 383 28.59 -4.14 25.52
CA LYS A 383 27.89 -4.94 24.51
C LYS A 383 27.62 -6.36 25.04
N ILE A 384 26.37 -6.80 24.96
CA ILE A 384 25.96 -8.17 25.29
C ILE A 384 25.83 -8.96 23.99
N SER A 385 26.50 -10.10 23.90
CA SER A 385 26.43 -11.00 22.75
C SER A 385 25.06 -11.68 22.68
N ALA A 386 24.55 -11.91 21.46
CA ALA A 386 23.32 -12.66 21.26
C ALA A 386 23.40 -14.07 21.87
N SER A 387 24.57 -14.70 21.82
CA SER A 387 24.82 -16.01 22.42
C SER A 387 24.58 -16.04 23.93
N THR A 388 24.78 -14.92 24.63
CA THR A 388 24.60 -14.81 26.09
C THR A 388 23.15 -15.02 26.53
N TYR A 389 22.19 -14.64 25.68
CA TYR A 389 20.77 -14.92 25.90
C TYR A 389 20.26 -15.99 24.94
N GLY A 390 21.13 -16.85 24.41
CA GLY A 390 20.74 -18.00 23.57
C GLY A 390 20.26 -17.65 22.16
N GLY A 391 20.53 -16.45 21.65
CA GLY A 391 20.32 -16.09 20.25
C GLY A 391 21.51 -16.49 19.36
N ASN A 392 21.25 -16.83 18.11
CA ASN A 392 22.32 -17.00 17.12
C ASN A 392 22.78 -15.62 16.65
N SER A 393 24.10 -15.39 16.59
CA SER A 393 24.66 -14.23 15.89
C SER A 393 24.16 -14.27 14.45
N SER A 394 23.31 -13.34 14.05
CA SER A 394 22.86 -13.22 12.67
C SER A 394 24.03 -12.77 11.79
N SER A 395 24.88 -13.70 11.38
CA SER A 395 25.71 -13.53 10.19
C SER A 395 24.81 -13.79 8.99
N THR A 396 24.41 -12.73 8.30
CA THR A 396 23.76 -12.84 7.00
C THR A 396 24.77 -13.42 6.02
N THR A 397 24.78 -14.73 5.85
CA THR A 397 25.42 -15.34 4.68
C THR A 397 24.62 -14.88 3.46
N PRO A 398 25.23 -14.28 2.42
CA PRO A 398 24.51 -13.96 1.19
C PRO A 398 23.90 -15.27 0.68
N SER A 399 22.58 -15.29 0.47
CA SER A 399 21.91 -16.43 -0.12
C SER A 399 22.52 -16.69 -1.50
N GLY A 400 23.40 -17.69 -1.55
CA GLY A 400 23.99 -18.17 -2.79
C GLY A 400 22.89 -18.61 -3.74
N MET A 401 23.01 -18.14 -4.98
CA MET A 401 22.33 -18.63 -6.18
C MET A 401 22.08 -20.14 -6.07
N SER A 402 20.82 -20.55 -5.90
CA SER A 402 20.45 -21.97 -6.02
C SER A 402 20.73 -22.40 -7.45
N LYS A 403 21.81 -23.17 -7.63
CA LYS A 403 22.08 -23.88 -8.88
C LYS A 403 20.92 -24.85 -9.11
N LYS A 404 20.17 -24.59 -10.19
CA LYS A 404 19.23 -25.53 -10.81
C LYS A 404 19.92 -26.88 -10.98
N GLY A 405 19.54 -27.85 -10.14
CA GLY A 405 19.85 -29.25 -10.33
C GLY A 405 18.99 -29.81 -11.47
N SER A 406 19.67 -30.40 -12.45
CA SER A 406 19.15 -31.02 -13.65
C SER A 406 18.08 -32.09 -13.35
N ARG A 407 16.90 -31.98 -13.95
CA ARG A 407 16.01 -33.12 -14.21
C ARG A 407 15.99 -33.39 -15.71
N GLY A 408 16.27 -34.64 -16.08
CA GLY A 408 16.31 -35.16 -17.44
C GLY A 408 14.94 -35.15 -18.14
N PRO A 409 14.92 -35.43 -19.46
CA PRO A 409 13.84 -35.02 -20.35
C PRO A 409 12.70 -36.03 -20.36
N GLN A 410 11.46 -35.55 -20.25
CA GLN A 410 10.28 -36.33 -20.62
C GLN A 410 9.51 -35.61 -21.73
N GLN A 411 9.25 -36.40 -22.75
CA GLN A 411 8.86 -36.06 -24.11
C GLN A 411 7.43 -35.49 -24.23
N SER A 412 7.36 -34.39 -24.99
CA SER A 412 6.40 -34.06 -26.06
C SER A 412 5.03 -34.77 -26.15
N ALA A 413 3.99 -33.94 -26.02
CA ALA A 413 2.96 -33.62 -27.02
C ALA A 413 2.34 -34.72 -27.92
N LYS A 414 1.00 -34.81 -27.83
CA LYS A 414 -0.06 -34.87 -28.88
C LYS A 414 -1.29 -35.54 -28.24
N GLY A 415 -2.55 -35.14 -28.38
CA GLY A 415 -3.25 -34.43 -29.45
C GLY A 415 -4.53 -35.23 -29.76
N GLY A 416 -5.70 -34.60 -29.79
CA GLY A 416 -6.87 -35.17 -30.50
C GLY A 416 -6.55 -35.31 -32.00
N PRO A 417 -7.27 -36.14 -32.80
CA PRO A 417 -8.66 -35.83 -33.18
C PRO A 417 -9.57 -37.06 -33.42
N GLY A 418 -10.84 -36.81 -33.78
CA GLY A 418 -11.85 -37.84 -34.08
C GLY A 418 -11.77 -38.49 -35.47
N GLY A 419 -12.83 -39.24 -35.79
CA GLY A 419 -13.20 -39.58 -37.18
C GLY A 419 -12.98 -41.04 -37.62
N LYS A 420 -14.08 -41.81 -37.61
CA LYS A 420 -14.53 -42.87 -38.54
C LYS A 420 -13.51 -43.79 -39.27
N LYS A 421 -13.70 -45.09 -39.03
CA LYS A 421 -13.81 -46.24 -39.98
C LYS A 421 -13.06 -46.14 -41.33
N ASN A 422 -12.08 -47.02 -41.56
CA ASN A 422 -12.23 -48.20 -42.45
C ASN A 422 -10.91 -48.98 -42.64
N MET A 423 -11.06 -50.31 -42.57
CA MET A 423 -10.39 -51.42 -43.27
C MET A 423 -8.98 -51.34 -43.86
N ALA A 424 -8.22 -52.39 -43.49
CA ALA A 424 -7.52 -53.36 -44.35
C ALA A 424 -6.00 -53.22 -44.61
N LYS A 425 -5.31 -54.32 -44.22
CA LYS A 425 -4.25 -55.08 -44.96
C LYS A 425 -2.95 -54.33 -45.32
N PHE A 426 -1.76 -54.91 -45.34
CA PHE A 426 -1.12 -56.18 -44.94
C PHE A 426 0.38 -55.99 -45.32
N GLN A 427 1.32 -56.55 -44.55
CA GLN A 427 2.72 -56.90 -44.91
C GLN A 427 3.67 -55.78 -45.41
N GLY A 428 4.98 -55.75 -45.14
CA GLY A 428 5.91 -56.68 -44.50
C GLY A 428 7.37 -56.21 -44.76
N LYS A 429 8.32 -56.91 -44.11
CA LYS A 429 9.79 -56.95 -44.34
C LYS A 429 10.72 -55.97 -43.59
N LYS A 430 11.40 -56.55 -42.60
CA LYS A 430 12.76 -56.29 -42.06
C LYS A 430 13.82 -57.02 -42.95
N PRO A 431 15.15 -57.07 -42.66
CA PRO A 431 16.11 -56.12 -42.03
C PRO A 431 17.51 -56.10 -42.73
N LYS A 432 18.56 -55.54 -42.04
CA LYS A 432 20.05 -55.64 -42.19
C LYS A 432 20.71 -54.31 -42.63
N LYS A 433 21.91 -53.87 -42.21
CA LYS A 433 23.08 -54.44 -41.50
C LYS A 433 24.01 -53.29 -40.98
N MET A 434 24.95 -53.65 -40.10
CA MET A 434 26.03 -52.88 -39.45
C MET A 434 27.00 -52.08 -40.35
N GLY A 435 27.68 -51.08 -39.77
CA GLY A 435 28.97 -50.59 -40.30
C GLY A 435 29.66 -49.39 -39.60
N LYS A 436 30.60 -49.70 -38.69
CA LYS A 436 31.93 -49.09 -38.43
C LYS A 436 32.16 -47.63 -37.92
N MET A 437 32.90 -47.62 -36.80
CA MET A 437 33.89 -46.69 -36.23
C MET A 437 34.69 -45.76 -37.18
N GLY A 438 35.00 -44.55 -36.69
CA GLY A 438 36.06 -43.68 -37.23
C GLY A 438 36.41 -42.44 -36.38
N LYS A 439 37.46 -42.58 -35.55
CA LYS A 439 38.51 -41.63 -35.11
C LYS A 439 38.25 -40.25 -34.43
N MET A 440 38.96 -40.14 -33.30
CA MET A 440 39.46 -39.01 -32.51
C MET A 440 39.89 -37.74 -33.27
N VAL A 441 39.63 -36.57 -32.64
CA VAL A 441 40.61 -35.48 -32.49
C VAL A 441 40.49 -34.87 -31.07
N LYS A 442 41.58 -34.93 -30.30
CA LYS A 442 41.81 -34.17 -29.05
C LYS A 442 42.36 -32.79 -29.41
N ASN A 443 41.96 -31.75 -28.67
CA ASN A 443 42.88 -30.64 -28.42
C ASN A 443 42.67 -29.98 -27.04
N LYS A 444 43.77 -29.45 -26.52
CA LYS A 444 44.14 -29.30 -25.11
C LYS A 444 43.61 -28.04 -24.42
N LYS A 445 43.41 -28.23 -23.10
CA LYS A 445 43.50 -27.30 -21.96
C LYS A 445 44.26 -25.98 -22.22
N ASN A 446 43.74 -24.90 -21.63
CA ASN A 446 44.57 -23.95 -20.89
C ASN A 446 43.84 -23.44 -19.64
N LYS A 447 44.41 -23.77 -18.47
CA LYS A 447 44.13 -23.20 -17.15
C LYS A 447 45.17 -22.12 -16.90
N LYS A 448 44.77 -20.92 -16.46
CA LYS A 448 45.63 -20.01 -15.70
C LYS A 448 44.89 -19.54 -14.46
N SER A 449 45.46 -19.87 -13.30
CA SER A 449 45.22 -19.28 -12.00
C SER A 449 46.09 -18.03 -11.85
N ASN A 450 45.57 -16.97 -11.22
CA ASN A 450 46.36 -16.12 -10.34
C ASN A 450 45.47 -15.30 -9.38
N THR A 451 45.60 -15.70 -8.12
CA THR A 451 45.63 -14.99 -6.83
C THR A 451 45.49 -13.46 -6.76
N ALA A 452 44.62 -13.05 -5.82
CA ALA A 452 44.69 -11.94 -4.85
C ALA A 452 44.80 -10.47 -5.32
N GLY A 453 43.76 -9.70 -4.97
CA GLY A 453 43.80 -8.26 -4.75
C GLY A 453 42.67 -7.83 -3.81
N LYS A 454 42.99 -7.66 -2.52
CA LYS A 454 42.12 -7.03 -1.52
C LYS A 454 41.88 -5.56 -1.93
N MET A 455 40.62 -5.17 -2.09
CA MET A 455 40.21 -3.76 -1.98
C MET A 455 39.01 -3.69 -1.02
N SER A 456 39.29 -3.13 0.15
CA SER A 456 38.30 -2.75 1.17
C SER A 456 37.52 -1.55 0.65
N GLY A 457 36.29 -1.80 0.16
CA GLY A 457 35.30 -0.77 -0.13
C GLY A 457 34.28 -0.75 1.01
N GLY A 458 34.23 0.36 1.76
CA GLY A 458 33.30 0.55 2.87
C GLY A 458 31.84 0.52 2.41
N MET A 459 31.19 -0.62 2.58
CA MET A 459 29.73 -0.75 2.58
C MET A 459 29.21 -0.42 3.99
N GLY A 460 28.21 0.44 4.08
CA GLY A 460 27.50 0.74 5.32
C GLY A 460 27.05 -0.55 5.99
N GLN A 461 27.54 -0.79 7.20
CA GLN A 461 27.15 -1.96 8.00
C GLN A 461 25.64 -1.93 8.22
N GLN A 462 24.92 -2.88 7.63
CA GLN A 462 23.64 -3.33 8.16
C GLN A 462 23.89 -3.78 9.60
N GLN A 463 23.50 -2.94 10.57
CA GLN A 463 23.68 -3.25 11.99
C GLN A 463 22.71 -4.39 12.34
N SER A 464 23.26 -5.55 12.69
CA SER A 464 22.51 -6.55 13.43
C SER A 464 22.02 -5.95 14.75
N SER A 465 20.86 -6.38 15.24
CA SER A 465 20.34 -5.85 16.50
C SER A 465 21.27 -6.19 17.68
N VAL A 466 21.54 -5.24 18.56
CA VAL A 466 22.51 -5.37 19.65
C VAL A 466 21.93 -4.86 20.98
N LEU A 467 22.15 -5.62 22.04
CA LEU A 467 21.85 -5.22 23.41
C LEU A 467 23.11 -4.64 24.08
N TYR A 468 22.94 -3.52 24.80
CA TYR A 468 23.97 -2.90 25.64
C TYR A 468 23.50 -2.87 27.10
N GLU A 469 24.38 -3.22 28.02
CA GLU A 469 24.24 -2.97 29.46
C GLU A 469 24.84 -1.60 29.78
N LEU A 470 24.15 -0.83 30.61
CA LEU A 470 24.53 0.52 31.03
C LEU A 470 24.93 0.50 32.50
N ASP A 471 26.03 1.18 32.81
CA ASP A 471 26.58 1.33 34.17
C ASP A 471 26.01 2.54 34.92
#